data_AF-A0A3G8H0H4-F1
#
_entry.id   AF-A0A3G8H0H4-F1
#
_cell.length_a   1.000
_cell.length_b   1.000
_cell.length_c   1.000
_cell.angle_alpha   90.00
_cell.angle_beta   90.00
_cell.angle_gamma   90.00
#
_symmetry.space_group_name_H-M   'P 1'
#
loop_
_entity.id
_entity.type
_entity.pdbx_description
1 polymer ?
#
loop_
_entity_poly.entity_id
_entity_poly.type
_entity_poly.pdbx_seq_one_letter_code
_entity_poly.pdbx_strand_id
1 'polypeptide(L)'
;MERQTFKLAAGLTQAMADRWHSHVTAAWAEYGIDSPARQAAWLAQIGHESGGFIYTRELWGPTPAQLRYEGRADLGNTQPGDGKRFMGRGLIQITGRANYRSCGAALGVDLEANPTLLQGDALAARSAGWYWRSWGLNALADAGDFAALTRRINGGLNGLDDRKERWNRARRALGLQ
;
A
#
# COMPACT_ATOMS: atom_id res chain seq x y z
N MET A 1 -13.35 2.24 12.73
CA MET A 1 -14.32 2.01 11.63
C MET A 1 -14.86 0.59 11.74
N GLU A 2 -16.18 0.42 11.71
CA GLU A 2 -16.82 -0.91 11.74
C GLU A 2 -16.55 -1.72 10.47
N ARG A 3 -16.56 -3.06 10.59
CA ARG A 3 -16.22 -3.97 9.49
C ARG A 3 -17.15 -3.83 8.29
N GLN A 4 -18.45 -3.64 8.54
CA GLN A 4 -19.43 -3.47 7.47
C GLN A 4 -19.18 -2.15 6.69
N THR A 5 -18.84 -1.07 7.38
CA THR A 5 -18.45 0.20 6.75
C THR A 5 -17.15 0.03 5.96
N PHE A 6 -16.15 -0.64 6.51
CA PHE A 6 -14.90 -0.95 5.82
C PHE A 6 -15.16 -1.74 4.53
N LYS A 7 -16.01 -2.78 4.57
CA LYS A 7 -16.41 -3.57 3.40
C LYS A 7 -16.99 -2.69 2.30
N LEU A 8 -17.94 -1.83 2.65
CA LEU A 8 -18.60 -0.93 1.69
C LEU A 8 -17.63 0.12 1.14
N ALA A 9 -16.81 0.72 2.00
CA ALA A 9 -15.86 1.76 1.63
C ALA A 9 -14.77 1.23 0.68
N ALA A 10 -14.21 0.06 1.00
CA ALA A 10 -13.19 -0.59 0.17
C ALA A 10 -13.78 -1.33 -1.05
N GLY A 11 -15.09 -1.58 -1.08
CA GLY A 11 -15.77 -2.35 -2.12
C GLY A 11 -15.35 -3.83 -2.13
N LEU A 12 -15.29 -4.42 -0.94
CA LEU A 12 -14.84 -5.80 -0.73
C LEU A 12 -16.00 -6.78 -0.61
N THR A 13 -15.72 -8.06 -0.86
CA THR A 13 -16.60 -9.16 -0.42
C THR A 13 -16.55 -9.29 1.09
N GLN A 14 -17.49 -10.04 1.67
CA GLN A 14 -17.49 -10.30 3.12
C GLN A 14 -16.20 -10.99 3.57
N ALA A 15 -15.79 -12.05 2.88
CA ALA A 15 -14.56 -12.79 3.22
C ALA A 15 -13.30 -11.90 3.20
N MET A 16 -13.21 -10.98 2.23
CA MET A 16 -12.08 -10.04 2.16
C MET A 16 -12.14 -9.00 3.29
N ALA A 17 -13.33 -8.52 3.64
CA ALA A 17 -13.50 -7.64 4.79
C ALA A 17 -13.16 -8.36 6.11
N ASP A 18 -13.50 -9.64 6.23
CA ASP A 18 -13.18 -10.46 7.40
C ASP A 18 -11.66 -10.63 7.56
N ARG A 19 -10.97 -10.93 6.45
CA ARG A 19 -9.51 -11.06 6.38
C ARG A 19 -8.79 -9.76 6.74
N TRP A 20 -9.17 -8.63 6.14
CA TRP A 20 -8.34 -7.42 6.17
C TRP A 20 -8.67 -6.42 7.28
N HIS A 21 -9.89 -6.39 7.79
CA HIS A 21 -10.37 -5.30 8.65
C HIS A 21 -9.51 -5.09 9.91
N SER A 22 -9.15 -6.14 10.64
CA SER A 22 -8.33 -6.00 11.85
C SER A 22 -6.91 -5.51 11.54
N HIS A 23 -6.31 -6.00 10.45
CA HIS A 23 -4.96 -5.60 10.04
C HIS A 23 -4.92 -4.15 9.55
N VAL A 24 -5.90 -3.72 8.76
CA VAL A 24 -5.99 -2.35 8.25
C VAL A 24 -6.27 -1.36 9.37
N THR A 25 -7.21 -1.66 10.27
CA THR A 25 -7.54 -0.76 11.38
C THR A 25 -6.39 -0.65 12.39
N ALA A 26 -5.65 -1.73 12.64
CA ALA A 26 -4.42 -1.69 13.44
C ALA A 26 -3.34 -0.81 12.79
N ALA A 27 -3.12 -0.95 11.48
CA ALA A 27 -2.17 -0.10 10.76
C ALA A 27 -2.60 1.38 10.77
N TRP A 28 -3.89 1.67 10.64
CA TRP A 28 -4.38 3.04 10.76
C TRP A 28 -4.13 3.65 12.13
N ALA A 29 -4.35 2.88 13.20
CA ALA A 29 -4.03 3.32 14.55
C ALA A 29 -2.53 3.55 14.75
N GLU A 30 -1.68 2.66 14.25
CA GLU A 30 -0.21 2.75 14.35
C GLU A 30 0.36 3.97 13.61
N TYR A 31 -0.22 4.33 12.46
CA TYR A 31 0.33 5.35 11.56
C TYR A 31 -0.50 6.65 11.46
N GLY A 32 -1.53 6.82 12.31
CA GLY A 32 -2.30 8.05 12.40
C GLY A 32 -3.20 8.31 11.18
N ILE A 33 -3.85 7.27 10.66
CA ILE A 33 -4.81 7.36 9.54
C ILE A 33 -6.22 7.33 10.15
N ASP A 34 -6.53 8.40 10.88
CA ASP A 34 -7.59 8.48 11.90
C ASP A 34 -8.82 9.29 11.48
N SER A 35 -8.71 10.14 10.46
CA SER A 35 -9.84 10.89 9.91
C SER A 35 -10.55 10.12 8.79
N PRO A 36 -11.88 10.32 8.59
CA PRO A 36 -12.58 9.75 7.45
C PRO A 36 -11.95 10.11 6.10
N ALA A 37 -11.44 11.34 5.94
CA ALA A 37 -10.78 11.78 4.71
C ALA A 37 -9.49 10.99 4.42
N ARG A 38 -8.64 10.81 5.45
CA ARG A 38 -7.42 10.00 5.37
C ARG A 38 -7.74 8.55 5.05
N GLN A 39 -8.71 7.96 5.75
CA GLN A 39 -9.15 6.58 5.55
C GLN A 39 -9.71 6.38 4.13
N ALA A 40 -10.55 7.29 3.64
CA ALA A 40 -11.09 7.23 2.29
C ALA A 40 -9.99 7.26 1.22
N ALA A 41 -9.04 8.19 1.36
CA ALA A 41 -7.92 8.30 0.42
C ALA A 41 -6.99 7.08 0.49
N TRP A 42 -6.69 6.59 1.69
CA TRP A 42 -5.86 5.40 1.90
C TRP A 42 -6.51 4.17 1.27
N LEU A 43 -7.81 3.90 1.54
CA LEU A 43 -8.53 2.77 0.96
C LEU A 43 -8.52 2.80 -0.57
N ALA A 44 -8.66 3.99 -1.16
CA ALA A 44 -8.66 4.15 -2.60
C ALA A 44 -7.31 3.80 -3.23
N GLN A 45 -6.23 4.36 -2.69
CA GLN A 45 -4.88 4.13 -3.20
C GLN A 45 -4.43 2.69 -2.98
N ILE A 46 -4.56 2.18 -1.75
CA ILE A 46 -4.17 0.81 -1.42
C ILE A 46 -5.04 -0.20 -2.15
N GLY A 47 -6.33 0.07 -2.29
CA GLY A 47 -7.23 -0.75 -3.09
C GLY A 47 -6.81 -0.82 -4.55
N HIS A 48 -6.26 0.25 -5.13
CA HIS A 48 -5.71 0.21 -6.48
C HIS A 48 -4.39 -0.59 -6.54
N GLU A 49 -3.42 -0.26 -5.69
CA GLU A 49 -2.07 -0.87 -5.69
C GLU A 49 -2.09 -2.40 -5.47
N SER A 50 -3.04 -2.89 -4.70
CA SER A 50 -3.17 -4.31 -4.34
C SER A 50 -4.17 -5.08 -5.20
N GLY A 51 -4.76 -4.44 -6.23
CA GLY A 51 -5.82 -5.05 -7.03
C GLY A 51 -7.06 -5.41 -6.21
N GLY A 52 -7.48 -4.53 -5.30
CA GLY A 52 -8.61 -4.75 -4.39
C GLY A 52 -8.27 -5.65 -3.21
N PHE A 53 -7.07 -5.50 -2.63
CA PHE A 53 -6.55 -6.29 -1.51
C PHE A 53 -6.30 -7.77 -1.85
N ILE A 54 -6.34 -8.13 -3.14
CA ILE A 54 -6.14 -9.52 -3.61
C ILE A 54 -4.65 -9.89 -3.55
N TYR A 55 -3.77 -8.95 -3.93
CA TYR A 55 -2.34 -9.22 -4.10
C TYR A 55 -1.51 -8.56 -2.99
N THR A 56 -0.67 -9.36 -2.32
CA THR A 56 0.38 -8.89 -1.39
C THR A 56 1.78 -9.07 -1.98
N ARG A 57 1.87 -9.44 -3.25
CA ARG A 57 3.10 -9.51 -4.04
C ARG A 57 2.79 -9.31 -5.51
N GLU A 58 3.75 -8.82 -6.26
CA GLU A 58 3.66 -8.88 -7.70
C GLU A 58 3.69 -10.34 -8.21
N LEU A 59 3.02 -10.56 -9.34
CA LEU A 59 3.11 -11.80 -10.09
C LEU A 59 4.43 -11.79 -10.84
N TRP A 60 5.41 -12.54 -10.32
CA TRP A 60 6.73 -12.61 -10.92
C TRP A 60 6.75 -13.60 -12.09
N GLY A 61 6.96 -13.08 -13.29
CA GLY A 61 7.18 -13.82 -14.53
C GLY A 61 7.92 -12.86 -15.45
N PRO A 62 9.27 -12.90 -15.45
CA PRO A 62 10.10 -11.73 -15.67
C PRO A 62 9.69 -10.95 -16.91
N THR A 63 9.06 -9.81 -16.67
CA THR A 63 8.78 -8.82 -17.72
C THR A 63 10.03 -7.97 -17.97
N PRO A 64 10.11 -7.26 -19.11
CA PRO A 64 11.17 -6.26 -19.31
C PRO A 64 11.25 -5.22 -18.19
N ALA A 65 10.15 -4.97 -17.45
CA ALA A 65 10.16 -4.08 -16.29
C ALA A 65 10.75 -4.73 -15.04
N GLN A 66 10.35 -5.97 -14.74
CA GLN A 66 10.87 -6.73 -13.59
C GLN A 66 12.36 -7.02 -13.70
N LEU A 67 12.84 -7.32 -14.92
CA LEU A 67 14.27 -7.53 -15.18
C LEU A 67 15.10 -6.27 -14.86
N ARG A 68 14.53 -5.07 -15.00
CA ARG A 68 15.22 -3.83 -14.65
C ARG A 68 15.42 -3.64 -13.15
N TYR A 69 14.86 -4.47 -12.26
CA TYR A 69 15.16 -4.36 -10.84
C TYR A 69 16.57 -4.83 -10.49
N GLU A 70 17.12 -5.75 -11.27
CA GLU A 70 18.48 -6.26 -11.06
C GLU A 70 19.51 -5.15 -11.29
N GLY A 71 20.46 -4.98 -10.35
CA GLY A 71 21.52 -3.97 -10.46
C GLY A 71 21.08 -2.51 -10.27
N ARG A 72 19.80 -2.24 -9.94
CA ARG A 72 19.31 -0.86 -9.68
C ARG A 72 19.90 -0.29 -8.40
N ALA A 73 20.89 0.59 -8.55
CA ALA A 73 21.54 1.27 -7.43
C ALA A 73 20.57 2.13 -6.59
N ASP A 74 19.59 2.79 -7.22
CA ASP A 74 18.57 3.59 -6.52
C ASP A 74 17.63 2.75 -5.64
N LEU A 75 17.46 1.46 -5.96
CA LEU A 75 16.72 0.50 -5.14
C LEU A 75 17.62 -0.20 -4.09
N GLY A 76 18.92 0.08 -4.11
CA GLY A 76 19.92 -0.64 -3.32
C GLY A 76 20.16 -2.08 -3.77
N ASN A 77 19.69 -2.45 -4.97
CA ASN A 77 19.84 -3.80 -5.53
C ASN A 77 21.25 -3.97 -6.10
N THR A 78 22.25 -4.09 -5.23
CA THR A 78 23.67 -4.13 -5.61
C THR A 78 24.27 -5.54 -5.57
N GLN A 79 23.49 -6.56 -5.18
CA GLN A 79 23.94 -7.94 -5.13
C GLN A 79 23.23 -8.78 -6.20
N PRO A 80 23.92 -9.79 -6.79
CA PRO A 80 23.28 -10.69 -7.74
C PRO A 80 22.03 -11.38 -7.17
N GLY A 81 20.93 -11.31 -7.92
CA GLY A 81 19.63 -11.87 -7.57
C GLY A 81 18.71 -10.92 -6.80
N ASP A 82 19.15 -9.70 -6.51
CA ASP A 82 18.38 -8.70 -5.76
C ASP A 82 17.08 -8.31 -6.44
N GLY A 83 17.06 -8.24 -7.77
CA GLY A 83 15.87 -7.84 -8.51
C GLY A 83 14.67 -8.72 -8.18
N LYS A 84 14.85 -10.04 -8.24
CA LYS A 84 13.80 -11.02 -7.88
C LYS A 84 13.62 -11.12 -6.36
N ARG A 85 14.71 -11.09 -5.59
CA ARG A 85 14.64 -11.23 -4.13
C ARG A 85 13.82 -10.10 -3.51
N PHE A 86 14.02 -8.87 -3.97
CA PHE A 86 13.34 -7.65 -3.51
C PHE A 86 12.31 -7.12 -4.50
N MET A 87 11.62 -8.05 -5.18
CA MET A 87 10.39 -7.80 -5.93
C MET A 87 9.32 -7.10 -5.08
N GLY A 88 8.32 -6.50 -5.72
CA GLY A 88 7.22 -5.80 -5.06
C GLY A 88 6.40 -6.70 -4.13
N ARG A 89 6.27 -6.30 -2.86
CA ARG A 89 5.43 -6.97 -1.84
C ARG A 89 4.70 -6.00 -0.92
N GLY A 90 3.74 -6.52 -0.16
CA GLY A 90 2.81 -5.75 0.64
C GLY A 90 1.73 -5.09 -0.21
N LEU A 91 0.82 -4.37 0.45
CA LEU A 91 -0.32 -3.75 -0.22
C LEU A 91 0.05 -2.52 -1.07
N ILE A 92 1.26 -1.96 -0.90
CA ILE A 92 1.77 -0.79 -1.64
C ILE A 92 3.06 -1.09 -2.43
N GLN A 93 3.35 -2.37 -2.71
CA GLN A 93 4.47 -2.78 -3.58
C GLN A 93 5.86 -2.25 -3.13
N ILE A 94 6.24 -2.51 -1.87
CA ILE A 94 7.62 -2.27 -1.40
C ILE A 94 8.58 -3.07 -2.28
N THR A 95 9.49 -2.36 -2.96
CA THR A 95 10.39 -2.91 -3.98
C THR A 95 11.80 -2.40 -3.73
N GLY A 96 12.82 -3.26 -3.85
CA GLY A 96 14.23 -2.90 -3.71
C GLY A 96 14.81 -3.09 -2.31
N ARG A 97 16.03 -3.64 -2.23
CA ARG A 97 16.74 -3.97 -0.98
C ARG A 97 16.73 -2.82 0.03
N ALA A 98 17.03 -1.60 -0.41
CA ALA A 98 17.08 -0.43 0.47
C ALA A 98 15.72 -0.15 1.11
N ASN A 99 14.63 -0.28 0.35
CA ASN A 99 13.28 -0.07 0.86
C ASN A 99 12.84 -1.18 1.81
N TYR A 100 13.21 -2.44 1.53
CA TYR A 100 12.98 -3.55 2.46
C TYR A 100 13.69 -3.32 3.80
N ARG A 101 14.95 -2.86 3.78
CA ARG A 101 15.71 -2.52 4.99
C ARG A 101 15.03 -1.42 5.80
N SER A 102 14.68 -0.30 5.16
CA SER A 102 14.05 0.85 5.82
C SER A 102 12.66 0.51 6.39
N CYS A 103 11.85 -0.21 5.61
CA CYS A 103 10.56 -0.72 6.04
C CYS A 103 10.74 -1.68 7.23
N GLY A 104 11.66 -2.63 7.13
CA GLY A 104 11.93 -3.61 8.19
C GLY A 104 12.33 -2.96 9.51
N ALA A 105 13.22 -1.97 9.47
CA ALA A 105 13.62 -1.20 10.64
C ALA A 105 12.42 -0.50 11.30
N ALA A 106 11.53 0.10 10.52
CA ALA A 106 10.34 0.77 11.05
C ALA A 106 9.30 -0.21 11.63
N LEU A 107 9.17 -1.40 11.05
CA LEU A 107 8.22 -2.42 11.50
C LEU A 107 8.75 -3.29 12.64
N GLY A 108 10.06 -3.22 12.93
CA GLY A 108 10.76 -4.05 13.91
C GLY A 108 11.00 -5.48 13.42
N VAL A 109 11.16 -5.68 12.11
CA VAL A 109 11.30 -7.01 11.47
C VAL A 109 12.43 -6.98 10.44
N ASP A 110 13.29 -8.00 10.43
CA ASP A 110 14.34 -8.10 9.41
C ASP A 110 13.79 -8.57 8.05
N LEU A 111 13.27 -7.60 7.30
CA LEU A 111 12.74 -7.79 5.95
C LEU A 111 13.84 -7.90 4.88
N GLU A 112 15.08 -7.53 5.17
CA GLU A 112 16.17 -7.72 4.21
C GLU A 112 16.60 -9.19 4.16
N ALA A 113 16.72 -9.82 5.33
CA ALA A 113 16.94 -11.26 5.42
C ALA A 113 15.69 -12.04 5.00
N ASN A 114 14.49 -11.58 5.39
CA ASN A 114 13.24 -12.31 5.20
C ASN A 114 12.18 -11.51 4.40
N PRO A 115 12.43 -11.18 3.12
CA PRO A 115 11.56 -10.29 2.35
C PRO A 115 10.16 -10.88 2.10
N THR A 116 10.00 -12.20 2.17
CA THR A 116 8.70 -12.85 1.97
C THR A 116 7.69 -12.55 3.08
N LEU A 117 8.15 -12.10 4.26
CA LEU A 117 7.28 -11.74 5.38
C LEU A 117 6.28 -10.63 5.03
N LEU A 118 6.62 -9.73 4.10
CA LEU A 118 5.71 -8.68 3.62
C LEU A 118 4.46 -9.22 2.89
N GLN A 119 4.40 -10.51 2.58
CA GLN A 119 3.21 -11.12 1.98
C GLN A 119 2.12 -11.42 3.01
N GLY A 120 2.48 -11.51 4.29
CA GLY A 120 1.54 -11.75 5.38
C GLY A 120 0.70 -10.52 5.68
N ASP A 121 -0.61 -10.72 5.88
CA ASP A 121 -1.62 -9.65 5.93
C ASP A 121 -1.28 -8.54 6.92
N ALA A 122 -0.83 -8.89 8.13
CA ALA A 122 -0.43 -7.91 9.14
C ALA A 122 0.72 -7.00 8.67
N LEU A 123 1.80 -7.58 8.14
CA LEU A 123 2.96 -6.80 7.68
C LEU A 123 2.67 -6.08 6.35
N ALA A 124 1.81 -6.63 5.50
CA ALA A 124 1.33 -5.99 4.28
C ALA A 124 0.53 -4.70 4.59
N ALA A 125 -0.33 -4.73 5.61
CA ALA A 125 -1.07 -3.55 6.06
C ALA A 125 -0.17 -2.54 6.78
N ARG A 126 0.70 -3.00 7.69
CA ARG A 126 1.64 -2.13 8.43
C ARG A 126 2.61 -1.42 7.49
N SER A 127 3.18 -2.11 6.49
CA SER A 127 4.08 -1.50 5.50
C SER A 127 3.38 -0.42 4.67
N ALA A 128 2.10 -0.61 4.31
CA ALA A 128 1.31 0.42 3.66
C ALA A 128 1.04 1.65 4.56
N GLY A 129 0.81 1.43 5.86
CA GLY A 129 0.72 2.52 6.85
C GLY A 129 2.05 3.27 7.02
N TRP A 130 3.16 2.54 7.13
CA TRP A 130 4.52 3.11 7.21
C TRP A 130 4.84 3.96 5.99
N TYR A 131 4.60 3.44 4.78
CA TYR A 131 4.80 4.19 3.55
C TYR A 131 3.95 5.46 3.57
N TRP A 132 2.66 5.34 3.88
CA TRP A 132 1.76 6.48 3.93
C TRP A 132 2.24 7.61 4.84
N ARG A 133 2.69 7.26 6.05
CA ARG A 133 3.25 8.22 7.01
C ARG A 133 4.58 8.80 6.52
N SER A 134 5.50 7.96 6.04
CA SER A 134 6.85 8.37 5.62
C SER A 134 6.82 9.37 4.46
N TRP A 135 5.80 9.28 3.61
CA TRP A 135 5.62 10.16 2.45
C TRP A 135 4.70 11.37 2.71
N GLY A 136 4.24 11.56 3.96
CA GLY A 136 3.44 12.71 4.37
C GLY A 136 2.04 12.75 3.75
N LEU A 137 1.47 11.59 3.43
CA LEU A 137 0.25 11.51 2.62
C LEU A 137 -1.03 11.94 3.35
N ASN A 138 -1.01 11.98 4.69
CA ASN A 138 -2.11 12.54 5.48
C ASN A 138 -2.43 13.99 5.09
N ALA A 139 -1.41 14.84 4.94
CA ALA A 139 -1.63 16.25 4.62
C ALA A 139 -2.31 16.43 3.24
N LEU A 140 -1.96 15.59 2.27
CA LEU A 140 -2.59 15.60 0.94
C LEU A 140 -4.03 15.08 1.00
N ALA A 141 -4.29 14.06 1.82
CA ALA A 141 -5.63 13.54 2.02
C ALA A 141 -6.54 14.55 2.74
N ASP A 142 -6.02 15.24 3.76
CA ASP A 142 -6.76 16.27 4.50
C ASP A 142 -7.09 17.48 3.61
N ALA A 143 -6.16 17.86 2.72
CA ALA A 143 -6.39 18.91 1.74
C ALA A 143 -7.34 18.51 0.59
N GLY A 144 -7.67 17.21 0.47
CA GLY A 144 -8.47 16.69 -0.64
C GLY A 144 -7.75 16.69 -2.00
N ASP A 145 -6.43 16.92 -2.05
CA ASP A 145 -5.64 16.95 -3.28
C ASP A 145 -5.27 15.53 -3.74
N PHE A 146 -6.28 14.82 -4.24
CA PHE A 146 -6.16 13.42 -4.62
C PHE A 146 -5.26 13.21 -5.85
N ALA A 147 -5.12 14.23 -6.71
CA ALA A 147 -4.21 14.18 -7.85
C ALA A 147 -2.76 14.26 -7.39
N ALA A 148 -2.41 15.18 -6.49
CA ALA A 148 -1.08 15.23 -5.89
C ALA A 148 -0.76 13.95 -5.10
N LEU A 149 -1.75 13.41 -4.40
CA LEU A 149 -1.61 12.16 -3.67
C LEU A 149 -1.28 10.99 -4.60
N THR A 150 -1.98 10.88 -5.73
CA THR A 150 -1.69 9.86 -6.76
C THR A 150 -0.29 10.03 -7.37
N ARG A 151 0.09 11.28 -7.69
CA ARG A 151 1.45 11.57 -8.19
C ARG A 151 2.52 11.19 -7.18
N ARG A 152 2.29 11.41 -5.89
CA ARG A 152 3.27 11.09 -4.85
C ARG A 152 3.49 9.58 -4.71
N ILE A 153 2.44 8.78 -4.85
CA ILE A 153 2.51 7.31 -4.73
C ILE A 153 3.08 6.67 -6.01
N ASN A 154 2.58 7.07 -7.18
CA ASN A 154 2.88 6.40 -8.45
C ASN A 154 4.01 7.08 -9.25
N GLY A 155 4.41 8.29 -8.87
CA GLY A 155 5.29 9.13 -9.70
C GLY A 155 4.57 9.75 -10.91
N GLY A 156 3.24 9.64 -10.97
CA GLY A 156 2.41 10.09 -12.09
C GLY A 156 0.92 9.93 -11.81
N LEU A 157 0.09 10.00 -12.85
CA LEU A 157 -1.38 9.87 -12.73
C LEU A 157 -1.91 8.52 -13.26
N ASN A 158 -1.06 7.50 -13.32
CA ASN A 158 -1.45 6.19 -13.80
C ASN A 158 -2.59 5.61 -12.96
N GLY A 159 -3.66 5.20 -13.63
CA GLY A 159 -4.86 4.64 -12.98
C GLY A 159 -5.70 5.65 -12.19
N LEU A 160 -5.55 6.95 -12.44
CA LEU A 160 -6.27 7.99 -11.69
C LEU A 160 -7.80 7.80 -11.67
N ASP A 161 -8.40 7.34 -12.77
CA ASP A 161 -9.86 7.17 -12.84
C ASP A 161 -10.35 6.06 -11.90
N ASP A 162 -9.73 4.88 -11.92
CA ASP A 162 -10.06 3.80 -10.96
C ASP A 162 -9.81 4.26 -9.50
N ARG A 163 -8.72 4.99 -9.25
CA ARG A 163 -8.44 5.53 -7.90
C ARG A 163 -9.53 6.51 -7.45
N LYS A 164 -10.01 7.37 -8.35
CA LYS A 164 -11.12 8.31 -8.07
C LYS A 164 -12.43 7.57 -7.82
N GLU A 165 -12.74 6.53 -8.58
CA GLU A 165 -13.93 5.71 -8.35
C GLU A 165 -13.92 5.06 -6.96
N ARG A 166 -12.78 4.47 -6.57
CA ARG A 166 -12.60 3.92 -5.23
C ARG A 166 -12.69 4.98 -4.15
N TRP A 167 -12.11 6.16 -4.38
CA TRP A 167 -12.18 7.26 -3.43
C TRP A 167 -13.61 7.77 -3.23
N ASN A 168 -14.36 7.96 -4.32
CA ASN A 168 -15.77 8.35 -4.26
C ASN A 168 -16.63 7.30 -3.54
N ARG A 169 -16.37 6.01 -3.76
CA ARG A 169 -17.02 4.91 -3.02
C ARG A 169 -16.72 5.02 -1.52
N ALA A 170 -15.45 5.15 -1.16
CA ALA A 170 -15.05 5.25 0.24
C ALA A 170 -15.64 6.47 0.92
N ARG A 171 -15.63 7.64 0.25
CA ARG A 171 -16.25 8.88 0.75
C ARG A 171 -17.74 8.71 1.04
N ARG A 172 -18.51 8.14 0.09
CA ARG A 172 -19.94 7.87 0.29
C ARG A 172 -20.20 6.95 1.48
N ALA A 173 -19.44 5.86 1.61
CA ALA A 173 -19.59 4.92 2.72
C ALA A 173 -19.23 5.54 4.09
N LEU A 174 -18.42 6.60 4.09
CA LEU A 174 -17.97 7.32 5.29
C LEU A 174 -18.73 8.62 5.54
N GLY A 175 -19.77 8.91 4.76
CA GLY A 175 -20.58 10.12 4.92
C GLY A 175 -19.85 11.42 4.58
N LEU A 176 -18.79 11.36 3.78
CA LEU A 176 -18.09 12.54 3.28
C LEU A 176 -18.82 13.09 2.05
N GLN A 177 -19.17 14.37 2.10
CA GLN A 177 -19.75 15.13 0.97
C GLN A 177 -18.69 15.38 -0.10
#